data_AF-A0A0S3PW76-F1
#
_entry.id   AF-A0A0S3PW76-F1
#
_cell.length_a   1.000
_cell.length_b   1.000
_cell.length_c   1.000
_cell.angle_alpha   90.00
_cell.angle_beta   90.00
_cell.angle_gamma   90.00
#
_symmetry.space_group_name_H-M   'P 1'
#
loop_
_entity.id
_entity.type
_entity.pdbx_description
1 polymer ?
#
loop_
_entity_poly.entity_id
_entity_poly.type
_entity_poly.pdbx_seq_one_letter_code
_entity_poly.pdbx_strand_id
1 'polypeptide(L)'
;MRIRSIWAVTIAVAIASAASPAVASDLPSGPADWTCGKQITLTKKSARALMKDASYEGDTVGKNAFMVLQTSVDAGGVSLLVKRGNDWRAYGVQSGGGLQAVRYDRKSGTVIVFSMLSREGPGQSFTVLTAQDDLTSIACADIRFPDELNDPVYAGEYVDFSDFNVDAVGKGALIGRATFERNGAEVKRIYRWSTPDRGRTWSKPETLEQEPGPLLGSLVVAPKASSVLVAQAKRFWKIR
;
A
#
# COMPACT_ATOMS: atom_id res chain seq x y z
N MET A 1 -58.38 -27.52 -61.24
CA MET A 1 -58.53 -27.27 -59.79
C MET A 1 -57.43 -28.04 -59.06
N ARG A 2 -56.30 -27.41 -58.75
CA ARG A 2 -55.24 -27.93 -57.87
C ARG A 2 -54.62 -26.71 -57.18
N ILE A 3 -54.93 -26.59 -55.90
CA ILE A 3 -54.54 -25.49 -55.01
C ILE A 3 -53.07 -25.71 -54.65
N ARG A 4 -52.18 -24.80 -55.07
CA ARG A 4 -50.78 -24.77 -54.63
C ARG A 4 -50.69 -23.87 -53.41
N SER A 5 -50.60 -24.49 -52.24
CA SER A 5 -50.37 -23.83 -50.96
C SER A 5 -48.98 -23.18 -50.96
N ILE A 6 -48.94 -21.85 -50.85
CA ILE A 6 -47.72 -21.06 -50.68
C ILE A 6 -47.45 -21.03 -49.17
N TRP A 7 -46.38 -21.69 -48.73
CA TRP A 7 -45.89 -21.57 -47.37
C TRP A 7 -45.01 -20.33 -47.28
N ALA A 8 -45.48 -19.33 -46.52
CA ALA A 8 -44.69 -18.15 -46.17
C ALA A 8 -43.62 -18.57 -45.15
N VAL A 9 -42.34 -18.44 -45.52
CA VAL A 9 -41.21 -18.60 -44.60
C VAL A 9 -40.99 -17.27 -43.91
N THR A 10 -41.43 -17.15 -42.66
CA THR A 10 -41.14 -16.00 -41.80
C THR A 10 -39.73 -16.15 -41.25
N ILE A 11 -38.78 -15.35 -41.74
CA ILE A 11 -37.43 -15.27 -41.17
C ILE A 11 -37.50 -14.35 -39.95
N ALA A 12 -37.47 -14.94 -38.76
CA ALA A 12 -37.27 -14.20 -37.51
C ALA A 12 -35.81 -13.77 -37.42
N VAL A 13 -35.53 -12.48 -37.61
CA VAL A 13 -34.21 -11.90 -37.34
C VAL A 13 -34.06 -11.79 -35.82
N ALA A 14 -33.32 -12.72 -35.23
CA ALA A 14 -32.86 -12.60 -33.86
C ALA A 14 -31.83 -11.47 -33.81
N ILE A 15 -32.24 -10.29 -33.33
CA ILE A 15 -31.31 -9.25 -32.91
C ILE A 15 -30.68 -9.75 -31.61
N ALA A 16 -29.59 -10.50 -31.74
CA ALA A 16 -28.69 -10.71 -30.63
C ALA A 16 -28.16 -9.32 -30.24
N SER A 17 -28.67 -8.75 -29.15
CA SER A 17 -27.94 -7.74 -28.40
C SER A 17 -26.65 -8.42 -27.96
N ALA A 18 -25.63 -8.30 -28.80
CA ALA A 18 -24.26 -8.48 -28.38
C ALA A 18 -24.01 -7.37 -27.34
N ALA A 19 -24.32 -7.69 -26.08
CA ALA A 19 -23.69 -7.04 -24.97
C ALA A 19 -22.19 -7.14 -25.27
N SER A 20 -21.61 -6.02 -25.69
CA SER A 20 -20.17 -5.91 -25.80
C SER A 20 -19.61 -6.39 -24.47
N PRO A 21 -18.61 -7.29 -24.43
CA PRO A 21 -17.90 -7.54 -23.20
C PRO A 21 -17.24 -6.21 -22.82
N ALA A 22 -17.93 -5.45 -21.97
CA ALA A 22 -17.51 -4.15 -21.52
C ALA A 22 -16.33 -4.36 -20.57
N VAL A 23 -15.12 -4.33 -21.13
CA VAL A 23 -13.92 -3.65 -20.59
C VAL A 23 -13.56 -3.92 -19.11
N ALA A 24 -13.99 -5.05 -18.54
CA ALA A 24 -13.77 -5.36 -17.13
C ALA A 24 -12.52 -6.20 -16.82
N SER A 25 -11.67 -6.50 -17.82
CA SER A 25 -10.57 -7.48 -17.67
C SER A 25 -9.15 -6.90 -17.83
N ASP A 26 -9.00 -5.59 -17.99
CA ASP A 26 -7.71 -4.95 -18.32
C ASP A 26 -7.18 -4.00 -17.24
N LEU A 27 -7.94 -3.82 -16.17
CA LEU A 27 -7.32 -3.48 -14.90
C LEU A 27 -6.73 -4.80 -14.42
N PRO A 28 -5.42 -4.87 -14.08
CA PRO A 28 -5.00 -5.99 -13.26
C PRO A 28 -5.89 -5.91 -12.02
N SER A 29 -6.73 -6.93 -11.78
CA SER A 29 -6.92 -7.39 -10.41
C SER A 29 -5.51 -7.38 -9.85
N GLY A 30 -5.24 -6.49 -8.88
CA GLY A 30 -3.87 -6.04 -8.57
C GLY A 30 -2.87 -7.18 -8.70
N PRO A 31 -1.75 -7.02 -9.45
CA PRO A 31 -1.01 -8.12 -10.05
C PRO A 31 -0.92 -9.33 -9.12
N ALA A 32 -1.33 -10.52 -9.57
CA ALA A 32 -1.33 -11.77 -8.81
C ALA A 32 0.02 -12.14 -8.15
N ASP A 33 1.06 -11.35 -8.44
CA ASP A 33 2.44 -11.42 -8.00
C ASP A 33 2.85 -10.28 -7.02
N TRP A 34 1.91 -9.54 -6.44
CA TRP A 34 2.21 -8.39 -5.60
C TRP A 34 2.77 -8.82 -4.24
N THR A 35 4.08 -9.08 -4.21
CA THR A 35 4.86 -9.32 -3.00
C THR A 35 5.59 -8.05 -2.57
N CYS A 36 5.68 -7.82 -1.26
CA CYS A 36 6.40 -6.65 -0.74
C CYS A 36 7.82 -6.58 -1.33
N GLY A 37 8.22 -5.40 -1.81
CA GLY A 37 9.56 -5.11 -2.28
C GLY A 37 9.88 -5.70 -3.66
N LYS A 38 9.02 -6.55 -4.22
CA LYS A 38 9.16 -7.03 -5.59
C LYS A 38 9.05 -5.84 -6.55
N GLN A 39 10.09 -5.62 -7.34
CA GLN A 39 10.08 -4.60 -8.37
C GLN A 39 9.13 -5.01 -9.50
N ILE A 40 8.24 -4.09 -9.87
CA ILE A 40 7.32 -4.24 -11.00
C ILE A 40 7.66 -3.17 -12.03
N THR A 41 7.98 -3.63 -13.23
CA THR A 41 8.06 -2.74 -14.40
C THR A 41 6.65 -2.38 -14.83
N LEU A 42 6.26 -1.13 -14.63
CA LEU A 42 4.95 -0.66 -15.04
C LEU A 42 4.96 -0.31 -16.53
N THR A 43 3.91 -0.72 -17.24
CA THR A 43 3.62 -0.17 -18.56
C THR A 43 2.98 1.22 -18.41
N LYS A 44 3.00 2.02 -19.49
CA LYS A 44 2.26 3.31 -19.54
C LYS A 44 0.78 3.14 -19.20
N LYS A 45 0.15 2.06 -19.68
CA LYS A 45 -1.28 1.78 -19.44
C LYS A 45 -1.53 1.50 -17.94
N SER A 46 -0.76 0.59 -17.35
CA SER A 46 -0.89 0.21 -15.94
C SER A 46 -0.65 1.38 -15.00
N ALA A 47 0.37 2.21 -15.26
CA ALA A 47 0.63 3.38 -14.43
C ALA A 47 -0.46 4.45 -14.53
N ARG A 48 -1.02 4.69 -15.72
CA ARG A 48 -2.15 5.62 -15.86
C ARG A 48 -3.39 5.13 -15.11
N ALA A 49 -3.64 3.81 -15.14
CA ALA A 49 -4.74 3.21 -14.39
C ALA A 49 -4.54 3.40 -12.87
N LEU A 50 -3.35 3.05 -12.34
CA LEU A 50 -3.02 3.25 -10.93
C LEU A 50 -3.17 4.72 -10.50
N MET A 51 -2.79 5.66 -11.37
CA MET A 51 -2.80 7.08 -11.04
C MET A 51 -4.19 7.77 -11.11
N LYS A 52 -5.23 7.09 -11.60
CA LYS A 52 -6.53 7.73 -11.86
C LYS A 52 -7.32 7.96 -10.56
N ASP A 53 -7.28 6.99 -9.66
CA ASP A 53 -8.17 6.92 -8.49
C ASP A 53 -7.43 6.75 -7.15
N ALA A 54 -6.11 6.91 -7.13
CA ALA A 54 -5.31 6.81 -5.90
C ALA A 54 -5.11 8.14 -5.17
N SER A 55 -4.91 8.03 -3.85
CA SER A 55 -4.26 9.04 -3.04
C SER A 55 -2.74 8.83 -3.09
N TYR A 56 -2.00 9.93 -2.92
CA TYR A 56 -0.54 9.91 -3.00
C TYR A 56 0.12 10.74 -1.92
N GLU A 57 1.15 10.16 -1.32
CA GLU A 57 2.15 10.85 -0.52
C GLU A 57 3.50 10.72 -1.20
N GLY A 58 4.34 11.76 -1.17
CA GLY A 58 5.62 11.65 -1.86
C GLY A 58 6.39 12.95 -1.94
N ASP A 59 7.69 12.79 -2.16
CA ASP A 59 8.62 13.89 -2.26
C ASP A 59 9.85 13.49 -3.10
N THR A 60 10.86 14.35 -3.05
CA THR A 60 12.17 14.16 -3.64
C THR A 60 13.19 13.84 -2.57
N VAL A 61 14.13 12.98 -2.95
CA VAL A 61 15.27 12.50 -2.18
C VAL A 61 16.49 12.64 -3.08
N GLY A 62 17.41 13.56 -2.74
CA GLY A 62 18.50 13.92 -3.65
C GLY A 62 17.99 14.34 -5.04
N LYS A 63 18.41 13.61 -6.09
CA LYS A 63 17.94 13.79 -7.47
C LYS A 63 16.79 12.84 -7.86
N ASN A 64 16.45 11.91 -6.98
CA ASN A 64 15.41 10.92 -7.21
C ASN A 64 14.09 11.41 -6.62
N ALA A 65 12.98 10.88 -7.12
CA ALA A 65 11.66 11.17 -6.59
C ALA A 65 10.99 9.87 -6.15
N PHE A 66 10.12 9.95 -5.15
CA PHE A 66 9.28 8.83 -4.76
C PHE A 66 7.83 9.27 -4.59
N MET A 67 6.92 8.34 -4.79
CA MET A 67 5.49 8.54 -4.59
C MET A 67 4.90 7.23 -4.07
N VAL A 68 4.32 7.25 -2.88
CA VAL A 68 3.52 6.15 -2.37
C VAL A 68 2.10 6.34 -2.90
N LEU A 69 1.60 5.36 -3.65
CA LEU A 69 0.21 5.30 -4.07
C LEU A 69 -0.55 4.37 -3.16
N GLN A 70 -1.72 4.82 -2.74
CA GLN A 70 -2.74 3.98 -2.14
C GLN A 70 -3.94 3.96 -3.09
N THR A 71 -4.17 2.81 -3.70
CA THR A 71 -5.38 2.53 -4.48
C THR A 71 -6.38 1.75 -3.61
N SER A 72 -7.62 1.56 -4.10
CA SER A 72 -8.58 0.70 -3.40
C SER A 72 -8.04 -0.73 -3.28
N VAL A 73 -8.60 -1.51 -2.35
CA VAL A 73 -8.27 -2.93 -2.16
C VAL A 73 -8.38 -3.70 -3.48
N ASP A 74 -9.44 -3.45 -4.24
CA ASP A 74 -9.68 -4.09 -5.55
C ASP A 74 -8.74 -3.57 -6.65
N ALA A 75 -8.25 -2.34 -6.50
CA ALA A 75 -7.32 -1.69 -7.43
C ALA A 75 -5.84 -1.86 -7.02
N GLY A 76 -5.54 -2.69 -6.02
CA GLY A 76 -4.19 -3.17 -5.75
C GLY A 76 -3.55 -2.84 -4.40
N GLY A 77 -4.10 -1.94 -3.59
CA GLY A 77 -3.52 -1.59 -2.28
C GLY A 77 -2.35 -0.59 -2.35
N VAL A 78 -1.28 -0.82 -1.58
CA VAL A 78 -0.21 0.18 -1.35
C VAL A 78 1.04 -0.16 -2.17
N SER A 79 1.57 0.84 -2.90
CA SER A 79 2.77 0.74 -3.73
C SER A 79 3.71 1.93 -3.54
N LEU A 80 5.02 1.68 -3.52
CA LEU A 80 6.04 2.73 -3.64
C LEU A 80 6.48 2.85 -5.10
N LEU A 81 6.32 4.03 -5.68
CA LEU A 81 6.88 4.39 -6.98
C LEU A 81 8.16 5.18 -6.77
N VAL A 82 9.21 4.82 -7.50
CA VAL A 82 10.52 5.46 -7.44
C VAL A 82 10.91 5.91 -8.83
N LYS A 83 11.26 7.19 -8.96
CA LYS A 83 11.84 7.78 -10.16
C LYS A 83 13.34 7.91 -10.00
N ARG A 84 14.10 7.30 -10.91
CA ARG A 84 15.54 7.52 -11.06
C ARG A 84 15.82 8.03 -12.46
N GLY A 85 16.34 9.24 -12.58
CA GLY A 85 16.47 9.92 -13.87
C GLY A 85 15.13 9.97 -14.60
N ASN A 86 15.07 9.35 -15.77
CA ASN A 86 13.85 9.23 -16.57
C ASN A 86 13.23 7.84 -16.47
N ASP A 87 13.34 7.11 -15.36
CA ASP A 87 12.68 5.80 -15.23
C ASP A 87 11.89 5.74 -13.93
N TRP A 88 10.60 5.39 -14.03
CA TRP A 88 9.79 5.03 -12.86
C TRP A 88 9.70 3.52 -12.70
N ARG A 89 9.84 3.07 -11.45
CA ARG A 89 9.67 1.69 -11.03
C ARG A 89 8.64 1.65 -9.91
N ALA A 90 7.84 0.59 -9.86
CA ALA A 90 6.97 0.34 -8.72
C ALA A 90 7.53 -0.79 -7.87
N TYR A 91 7.32 -0.67 -6.57
CA TYR A 91 7.57 -1.71 -5.59
C TYR A 91 6.27 -1.92 -4.84
N GLY A 92 5.77 -3.14 -4.88
CA GLY A 92 4.61 -3.49 -4.09
C GLY A 92 4.92 -3.33 -2.61
N VAL A 93 4.00 -2.76 -1.82
CA VAL A 93 4.09 -2.79 -0.35
C VAL A 93 3.16 -3.88 0.16
N GLN A 94 1.85 -3.73 -0.03
CA GLN A 94 0.87 -4.69 0.45
C GLN A 94 -0.38 -4.68 -0.42
N SER A 95 -0.76 -5.85 -0.94
CA SER A 95 -2.02 -6.03 -1.66
C SER A 95 -3.19 -6.02 -0.69
N GLY A 96 -4.27 -5.31 -1.04
CA GLY A 96 -5.44 -5.16 -0.18
C GLY A 96 -5.19 -4.48 1.17
N GLY A 97 -4.01 -3.86 1.34
CA GLY A 97 -3.65 -3.09 2.52
C GLY A 97 -4.04 -1.61 2.41
N GLY A 98 -4.10 -0.96 3.55
CA GLY A 98 -4.29 0.47 3.72
C GLY A 98 -3.00 1.12 4.22
N LEU A 99 -2.67 2.27 3.64
CA LEU A 99 -1.51 3.05 4.06
C LEU A 99 -1.71 3.57 5.49
N GLN A 100 -0.73 3.33 6.35
CA GLN A 100 -0.73 3.80 7.74
C GLN A 100 0.15 5.04 7.88
N ALA A 101 1.36 4.99 7.32
CA ALA A 101 2.28 6.12 7.35
C ALA A 101 3.34 6.02 6.26
N VAL A 102 3.80 7.18 5.80
CA VAL A 102 5.05 7.31 5.05
C VAL A 102 5.99 8.25 5.81
N ARG A 103 7.21 7.77 6.05
CA ARG A 103 8.27 8.51 6.73
C ARG A 103 9.49 8.55 5.84
N TYR A 104 10.16 9.69 5.74
CA TYR A 104 11.31 9.82 4.85
C TYR A 104 12.36 10.79 5.39
N ASP A 105 13.60 10.64 4.94
CA ASP A 105 14.69 11.56 5.18
C ASP A 105 15.36 11.93 3.85
N ARG A 106 15.27 13.22 3.51
CA ARG A 106 15.85 13.79 2.29
C ARG A 106 17.36 13.63 2.20
N LYS A 107 18.07 13.61 3.35
CA LYS A 107 19.53 13.60 3.40
C LYS A 107 20.10 12.19 3.24
N SER A 108 19.57 11.22 3.98
CA SER A 108 20.02 9.81 3.84
C SER A 108 19.38 9.07 2.67
N GLY A 109 18.34 9.68 2.09
CA GLY A 109 17.55 9.08 1.03
C GLY A 109 16.77 7.84 1.42
N THR A 110 16.35 7.83 2.69
CA THR A 110 15.53 6.78 3.28
C THR A 110 14.05 7.10 3.10
N VAL A 111 13.25 6.12 2.71
CA VAL A 111 11.78 6.15 2.71
C VAL A 111 11.28 4.87 3.37
N ILE A 112 10.36 4.98 4.32
CA ILE A 112 9.76 3.87 5.04
C ILE A 112 8.25 3.99 4.91
N VAL A 113 7.62 2.94 4.42
CA VAL A 113 6.18 2.86 4.16
C VAL A 113 5.58 1.80 5.05
N PHE A 114 4.60 2.18 5.86
CA PHE A 114 3.83 1.28 6.71
C PHE A 114 2.46 1.05 6.09
N SER A 115 2.09 -0.20 5.93
CA SER A 115 0.77 -0.63 5.47
C SER A 115 0.22 -1.70 6.40
N MET A 116 -1.10 -1.78 6.52
CA MET A 116 -1.79 -2.83 7.27
C MET A 116 -2.90 -3.43 6.40
N LEU A 117 -3.13 -4.74 6.48
CA LEU A 117 -4.20 -5.38 5.72
C LEU A 117 -5.55 -4.78 6.10
N SER A 118 -6.32 -4.33 5.10
CA SER A 118 -7.65 -3.73 5.29
C SER A 118 -8.76 -4.78 5.35
N ARG A 119 -8.45 -6.06 5.11
CA ARG A 119 -9.42 -7.14 5.04
C ARG A 119 -9.54 -7.81 6.41
N GLU A 120 -10.77 -7.91 6.92
CA GLU A 120 -11.06 -8.63 8.16
C GLU A 120 -10.42 -10.04 8.14
N GLY A 121 -9.59 -10.33 9.14
CA GLY A 121 -8.88 -11.61 9.27
C GLY A 121 -7.84 -11.58 10.39
N PRO A 122 -7.47 -12.75 10.95
CA PRO A 122 -6.48 -12.84 12.03
C PRO A 122 -5.08 -12.39 11.55
N GLY A 123 -4.43 -11.55 12.36
CA GLY A 123 -3.03 -11.14 12.15
C GLY A 123 -2.85 -9.82 11.40
N GLN A 124 -3.46 -8.73 11.88
CA GLN A 124 -3.24 -7.37 11.39
C GLN A 124 -1.83 -6.87 11.73
N SER A 125 -0.82 -7.48 11.11
CA SER A 125 0.57 -7.04 11.17
C SER A 125 0.78 -5.85 10.23
N PHE A 126 1.67 -4.94 10.63
CA PHE A 126 2.17 -3.94 9.71
C PHE A 126 3.15 -4.60 8.75
N THR A 127 2.91 -4.44 7.45
CA THR A 127 3.94 -4.66 6.43
C THR A 127 4.70 -3.36 6.25
N VAL A 128 6.02 -3.44 6.34
CA VAL A 128 6.94 -2.32 6.21
C VAL A 128 7.78 -2.50 4.97
N LEU A 129 7.75 -1.51 4.08
CA LEU A 129 8.72 -1.38 3.00
C LEU A 129 9.71 -0.28 3.34
N THR A 130 10.99 -0.60 3.31
CA THR A 130 12.09 0.32 3.55
C THR A 130 12.92 0.45 2.28
N ALA A 131 13.03 1.68 1.78
CA ALA A 131 13.91 2.06 0.69
C ALA A 131 15.06 2.93 1.23
N GLN A 132 16.30 2.59 0.92
CA GLN A 132 17.52 3.29 1.38
C GLN A 132 18.46 3.57 0.21
N ASP A 133 19.55 4.30 0.49
CA ASP A 133 20.62 4.58 -0.45
C ASP A 133 20.08 5.26 -1.72
N ASP A 134 19.40 6.40 -1.53
CA ASP A 134 18.68 7.12 -2.58
C ASP A 134 17.68 6.24 -3.33
N LEU A 135 16.92 5.46 -2.55
CA LEU A 135 15.86 4.55 -3.02
C LEU A 135 16.38 3.36 -3.83
N THR A 136 17.68 3.01 -3.72
CA THR A 136 18.31 1.92 -4.47
C THR A 136 18.22 0.56 -3.79
N SER A 137 18.23 0.52 -2.47
CA SER A 137 18.12 -0.69 -1.67
C SER A 137 16.71 -0.82 -1.12
N ILE A 138 16.01 -1.92 -1.43
CA ILE A 138 14.64 -2.19 -0.98
C ILE A 138 14.66 -3.38 -0.04
N ALA A 139 13.98 -3.25 1.10
CA ALA A 139 13.77 -4.30 2.07
C ALA A 139 12.31 -4.30 2.52
N CYS A 140 11.82 -5.48 2.89
CA CYS A 140 10.51 -5.65 3.46
C CYS A 140 10.58 -6.45 4.76
N ALA A 141 9.72 -6.09 5.70
CA ALA A 141 9.54 -6.80 6.94
C ALA A 141 8.07 -6.75 7.35
N ASP A 142 7.63 -7.80 8.04
CA ASP A 142 6.36 -7.79 8.75
C ASP A 142 6.63 -7.61 10.24
N ILE A 143 5.92 -6.67 10.86
CA ILE A 143 6.03 -6.41 12.30
C ILE A 143 5.12 -7.39 13.03
N ARG A 144 5.70 -8.14 13.97
CA ARG A 144 4.97 -9.15 14.75
C ARG A 144 3.83 -8.49 15.53
N PHE A 145 2.62 -9.02 15.34
CA PHE A 145 1.42 -8.63 16.08
C PHE A 145 1.52 -9.03 17.56
N PRO A 146 0.98 -8.25 18.52
CA PRO A 146 0.97 -8.63 19.94
C PRO A 146 0.18 -9.92 20.16
N ASP A 147 0.76 -10.85 20.93
CA ASP A 147 0.23 -12.21 21.06
C ASP A 147 -1.08 -12.25 21.89
N GLU A 148 -1.35 -11.24 22.73
CA GLU A 148 -2.59 -11.14 23.53
C GLU A 148 -3.81 -10.63 22.75
N LEU A 149 -3.59 -10.07 21.57
CA LEU A 149 -4.65 -9.57 20.70
C LEU A 149 -5.16 -10.72 19.83
N ASN A 150 -6.48 -10.81 19.70
CA ASN A 150 -7.17 -11.91 19.01
C ASN A 150 -6.90 -13.32 19.61
N ASP A 151 -6.56 -13.38 20.91
CA ASP A 151 -6.36 -14.60 21.69
C ASP A 151 -7.37 -14.69 22.87
N PRO A 152 -7.92 -15.89 23.19
CA PRO A 152 -7.77 -17.17 22.47
C PRO A 152 -8.63 -17.29 21.21
N VAL A 153 -9.47 -16.29 20.94
CA VAL A 153 -10.38 -16.26 19.78
C VAL A 153 -10.24 -14.93 19.06
N TYR A 154 -10.29 -14.98 17.73
CA TYR A 154 -10.28 -13.79 16.89
C TYR A 154 -11.46 -12.87 17.21
N ALA A 155 -11.18 -11.61 17.54
CA ALA A 155 -12.16 -10.59 17.94
C ALA A 155 -12.08 -9.32 17.07
N GLY A 156 -11.32 -9.34 15.98
CA GLY A 156 -11.14 -8.17 15.11
C GLY A 156 -10.28 -7.07 15.73
N GLU A 157 -9.43 -7.41 16.70
CA GLU A 157 -8.56 -6.46 17.38
C GLU A 157 -7.39 -6.09 16.49
N TYR A 158 -6.99 -4.82 16.56
CA TYR A 158 -5.93 -4.25 15.75
C TYR A 158 -5.10 -3.25 16.53
N VAL A 159 -3.94 -2.91 15.97
CA VAL A 159 -3.06 -1.88 16.50
C VAL A 159 -3.12 -0.67 15.58
N ASP A 160 -3.52 0.48 16.12
CA ASP A 160 -3.40 1.77 15.48
C ASP A 160 -1.95 2.23 15.44
N PHE A 161 -1.49 2.68 14.28
CA PHE A 161 -0.21 3.37 14.14
C PHE A 161 -0.26 4.71 14.89
N SER A 162 0.62 4.93 15.88
CA SER A 162 0.73 6.20 16.61
C SER A 162 1.89 7.05 16.07
N ASP A 163 3.12 6.55 16.21
CA ASP A 163 4.32 7.29 15.84
C ASP A 163 5.47 6.37 15.48
N PHE A 164 6.38 6.85 14.64
CA PHE A 164 7.60 6.16 14.27
C PHE A 164 8.68 7.18 13.89
N ASN A 165 9.88 6.95 14.43
CA ASN A 165 11.08 7.65 13.99
C ASN A 165 12.34 6.80 14.20
N VAL A 166 13.42 7.19 13.53
CA VAL A 166 14.76 6.60 13.70
C VAL A 166 15.78 7.71 13.91
N ASP A 167 16.81 7.41 14.68
CA ASP A 167 17.98 8.26 14.87
C ASP A 167 18.94 8.20 13.66
N ALA A 168 20.01 8.99 13.72
CA ALA A 168 20.99 9.07 12.65
C ALA A 168 21.72 7.74 12.38
N VAL A 169 21.92 6.91 13.41
CA VAL A 169 22.57 5.58 13.28
C VAL A 169 21.59 4.49 12.83
N GLY A 170 20.31 4.83 12.74
CA GLY A 170 19.25 3.97 12.21
C GLY A 170 18.50 3.18 13.27
N LYS A 171 18.76 3.41 14.55
CA LYS A 171 17.96 2.83 15.62
C LYS A 171 16.68 3.62 15.78
N GLY A 172 15.55 2.95 15.96
CA GLY A 172 14.27 3.63 16.09
C GLY A 172 13.22 2.79 16.78
N ALA A 173 12.04 3.38 16.90
CA ALA A 173 10.90 2.75 17.51
C ALA A 173 9.62 3.08 16.75
N LEU A 174 8.70 2.11 16.71
CA LEU A 174 7.29 2.29 16.34
C LEU A 174 6.48 2.21 17.62
N ILE A 175 5.54 3.14 17.79
CA ILE A 175 4.52 3.13 18.84
C ILE A 175 3.18 2.81 18.19
N GLY A 176 2.48 1.85 18.76
CA GLY A 176 1.11 1.52 18.38
C GLY A 176 0.18 1.47 19.59
N ARG A 177 -1.12 1.66 19.35
CA ARG A 177 -2.16 1.61 20.39
C ARG A 177 -3.19 0.56 20.04
N ALA A 178 -3.73 -0.14 21.04
CA ALA A 178 -4.90 -0.99 20.86
C ALA A 178 -5.92 -0.69 21.97
N THR A 179 -7.19 -0.68 21.59
CA THR A 179 -8.32 -0.64 22.53
C THR A 179 -9.20 -1.86 22.25
N PHE A 180 -9.44 -2.69 23.27
CA PHE A 180 -10.17 -3.95 23.12
C PHE A 180 -10.88 -4.33 24.41
N GLU A 181 -11.85 -5.24 24.36
CA GLU A 181 -12.61 -5.66 25.53
C GLU A 181 -12.07 -6.98 26.10
N ARG A 182 -11.88 -7.06 27.42
CA ARG A 182 -11.57 -8.30 28.14
C ARG A 182 -12.38 -8.38 29.41
N ASN A 183 -13.03 -9.53 29.63
CA ASN A 183 -13.83 -9.80 30.83
C ASN A 183 -14.86 -8.69 31.13
N GLY A 184 -15.50 -8.12 30.10
CA GLY A 184 -16.49 -7.06 30.23
C GLY A 184 -15.92 -5.67 30.53
N ALA A 185 -14.60 -5.48 30.40
CA ALA A 185 -13.93 -4.19 30.61
C ALA A 185 -13.12 -3.77 29.37
N GLU A 186 -13.16 -2.47 29.06
CA GLU A 186 -12.28 -1.87 28.05
C GLU A 186 -10.83 -1.86 28.55
N VAL A 187 -9.94 -2.39 27.73
CA VAL A 187 -8.50 -2.45 27.96
C VAL A 187 -7.81 -1.60 26.91
N LYS A 188 -6.96 -0.68 27.37
CA LYS A 188 -6.06 0.09 26.51
C LYS A 188 -4.64 -0.46 26.65
N ARG A 189 -3.98 -0.65 25.52
CA ARG A 189 -2.57 -1.07 25.46
C ARG A 189 -1.79 -0.19 24.53
N ILE A 190 -0.55 0.02 24.91
CA ILE A 190 0.44 0.74 24.11
C ILE A 190 1.58 -0.23 23.89
N TYR A 191 1.98 -0.36 22.63
CA TYR A 191 3.03 -1.26 22.21
C TYR A 191 4.18 -0.48 21.61
N ARG A 192 5.39 -0.98 21.84
CA ARG A 192 6.62 -0.53 21.20
C ARG A 192 7.25 -1.68 20.44
N TRP A 193 7.66 -1.38 19.21
CA TRP A 193 8.60 -2.21 18.46
C TRP A 193 9.87 -1.39 18.21
N SER A 194 11.03 -2.02 18.36
CA SER A 194 12.31 -1.39 18.11
C SER A 194 12.91 -1.92 16.81
N THR A 195 13.63 -1.06 16.10
CA THR A 195 14.42 -1.44 14.92
C THR A 195 15.87 -0.98 15.09
N PRO A 196 16.87 -1.82 14.80
CA PRO A 196 18.28 -1.41 14.85
C PRO A 196 18.81 -0.86 13.52
N ASP A 197 18.03 -0.96 12.43
CA ASP A 197 18.53 -0.87 11.06
C ASP A 197 17.58 -0.12 10.10
N ARG A 198 16.94 0.93 10.62
CA ARG A 198 15.99 1.79 9.91
C ARG A 198 14.79 1.01 9.35
N GLY A 199 14.24 0.11 10.15
CA GLY A 199 13.01 -0.60 9.85
C GLY A 199 13.18 -1.79 8.90
N ARG A 200 14.40 -2.34 8.74
CA ARG A 200 14.61 -3.59 7.99
C ARG A 200 14.35 -4.81 8.87
N THR A 201 14.64 -4.72 10.16
CA THR A 201 14.34 -5.73 11.17
C THR A 201 13.67 -5.10 12.39
N TRP A 202 12.89 -5.91 13.09
CA TRP A 202 12.03 -5.44 14.18
C TRP A 202 12.06 -6.40 15.36
N SER A 203 12.01 -5.84 16.58
CA SER A 203 11.83 -6.60 17.80
C SER A 203 10.42 -7.21 17.88
N LYS A 204 10.20 -8.06 18.88
CA LYS A 204 8.85 -8.38 19.35
C LYS A 204 8.19 -7.12 19.96
N PRO A 205 6.85 -7.06 20.04
CA PRO A 205 6.15 -6.00 20.77
C PRO A 205 6.53 -6.02 22.24
N GLU A 206 6.76 -4.84 22.79
CA GLU A 206 6.88 -4.57 24.22
C GLU A 206 5.67 -3.73 24.66
N THR A 207 4.99 -4.14 25.73
CA THR A 207 3.89 -3.37 26.31
C THR A 207 4.45 -2.24 27.17
N LEU A 208 3.94 -1.03 26.96
CA LEU A 208 4.29 0.15 27.74
C LEU A 208 3.16 0.51 28.73
N GLU A 209 3.53 0.99 29.90
CA GLU A 209 2.57 1.50 30.91
C GLU A 209 1.97 2.85 30.50
N GLN A 210 2.75 3.66 29.80
CA GLN A 210 2.36 5.00 29.37
C GLN A 210 2.91 5.30 27.98
N GLU A 211 2.23 6.19 27.26
CA GLU A 211 2.72 6.61 25.95
C GLU A 211 3.98 7.46 26.13
N PRO A 212 5.07 7.16 25.39
CA PRO A 212 6.22 8.05 25.39
C PRO A 212 5.83 9.38 24.75
N GLY A 213 6.61 10.42 25.05
CA GLY A 213 6.58 11.65 24.25
C GLY A 213 6.92 11.38 22.76
N PRO A 214 6.77 12.39 21.89
CA PRO A 214 7.03 12.26 20.46
C PRO A 214 8.40 11.64 20.18
N LEU A 215 8.46 10.68 19.25
CA LEU A 215 9.72 10.06 18.89
C LEU A 215 10.58 11.04 18.07
N LEU A 216 11.74 11.38 18.63
CA LEU A 216 12.72 12.22 17.96
C LEU A 216 13.54 11.41 16.97
N GLY A 217 13.87 12.01 15.83
CA GLY A 217 14.68 11.37 14.81
C GLY A 217 14.79 12.18 13.52
N SER A 218 15.38 11.58 12.49
CA SER A 218 15.66 12.26 11.23
C SER A 218 14.55 12.12 10.18
N LEU A 219 13.58 11.22 10.41
CA LEU A 219 12.48 11.04 9.47
C LEU A 219 11.42 12.11 9.70
N VAL A 220 10.85 12.55 8.59
CA VAL A 220 9.68 13.43 8.57
C VAL A 220 8.52 12.75 7.83
N VAL A 221 7.31 13.23 8.07
CA VAL A 221 6.11 12.72 7.37
C VAL A 221 6.19 13.11 5.89
N ALA A 222 5.95 12.15 4.99
CA ALA A 222 5.85 12.50 3.58
C ALA A 222 4.62 13.40 3.36
N PRO A 223 4.77 14.54 2.68
CA PRO A 223 3.62 15.37 2.37
C PRO A 223 2.73 14.65 1.35
N LYS A 224 1.47 15.08 1.26
CA LYS A 224 0.66 14.81 0.07
C LYS A 224 1.47 15.19 -1.16
N ALA A 225 1.56 14.26 -2.12
CA ALA A 225 2.42 14.45 -3.27
C ALA A 225 2.06 15.74 -4.01
N SER A 226 3.05 16.61 -4.24
CA SER A 226 2.81 17.90 -4.89
C SER A 226 2.27 17.73 -6.31
N SER A 227 1.54 18.74 -6.80
CA SER A 227 1.04 18.76 -8.18
C SER A 227 2.18 18.64 -9.20
N VAL A 228 3.39 19.11 -8.85
CA VAL A 228 4.60 18.95 -9.67
C VAL A 228 5.04 17.49 -9.72
N LEU A 229 5.12 16.79 -8.59
CA LEU A 229 5.51 15.39 -8.53
C LEU A 229 4.51 14.52 -9.32
N VAL A 230 3.22 14.78 -9.13
CA VAL A 230 2.13 14.13 -9.88
C VAL A 230 2.21 14.45 -11.37
N ALA A 231 2.48 15.70 -11.75
CA ALA A 231 2.66 16.09 -13.15
C ALA A 231 3.90 15.44 -13.77
N GLN A 232 5.01 15.32 -13.04
CA GLN A 232 6.21 14.63 -13.49
C GLN A 232 5.95 13.14 -13.71
N ALA A 233 5.21 12.49 -12.80
CA ALA A 233 4.75 11.14 -13.03
C ALA A 233 3.91 11.11 -14.31
N LYS A 234 2.80 11.87 -14.39
CA LYS A 234 1.94 11.93 -15.59
C LYS A 234 2.69 12.19 -16.90
N ARG A 235 3.71 13.06 -16.90
CA ARG A 235 4.58 13.33 -18.06
C ARG A 235 5.47 12.14 -18.40
N PHE A 236 6.06 11.48 -17.40
CA PHE A 236 6.86 10.28 -17.63
C PHE A 236 6.07 9.20 -18.38
N TRP A 237 4.80 9.02 -18.04
CA TRP A 237 3.93 8.03 -18.69
C TRP A 237 3.22 8.56 -19.96
N LYS A 238 3.51 9.80 -20.38
CA LYS A 238 3.06 10.40 -21.64
C LYS A 238 4.27 10.55 -22.58
N ILE A 239 4.48 9.56 -23.43
CA ILE A 239 5.19 9.77 -24.71
C ILE A 239 4.18 9.47 -25.81
N ARG A 240 4.12 10.43 -26.74
CA ARG A 240 3.24 10.60 -27.91
C ARG A 240 2.91 9.31 -28.63
#